data_AF-A0A4S2L0L6-F1
#
_entry.id   AF-A0A4S2L0L6-F1
#
_cell.length_a   1.000
_cell.length_b   1.000
_cell.length_c   1.000
_cell.angle_alpha   90.00
_cell.angle_beta   90.00
_cell.angle_gamma   90.00
#
_symmetry.space_group_name_H-M   'P 1'
#
loop_
_entity.id
_entity.type
_entity.pdbx_description
1 polymer ?
#
loop_
_entity_poly.entity_id
_entity_poly.type
_entity_poly.pdbx_seq_one_letter_code
_entity_poly.pdbx_strand_id
1 'polypeptide(L)'
;MFSDASETGYGVAAYARFVSNAGRATFPLIFGKSRVAPLKTVTVPRLERAAAAFAASVYELLIEGLPDFFSAVTPWTDSQTVLHYSSNHSARFCTFLDNRLDLIQEYSLHSEWKQVKSAQNPAVLASRCNKKVDDSNRWMYGPEFINEPEIPVIFDIRFDTRYRGAENDSSNC
;
A
#
# COMPACT_ATOMS: atom_id res chain seq x y z
N MET A 1 0.12 -6.85 2.02
CA MET A 1 0.92 -5.83 2.71
C MET A 1 0.14 -4.54 2.78
N PHE A 2 0.28 -3.78 3.85
CA PHE A 2 -0.42 -2.52 4.10
C PHE A 2 0.60 -1.41 4.28
N SER A 3 0.34 -0.24 3.70
CA SER A 3 1.11 0.98 3.97
C SER A 3 0.20 2.07 4.53
N ASP A 4 0.75 2.90 5.40
CA ASP A 4 0.07 4.10 5.89
C ASP A 4 1.08 5.23 6.14
N ALA A 5 0.58 6.46 6.08
CA ALA A 5 1.33 7.66 6.41
C ALA A 5 0.49 8.61 7.25
N SER A 6 1.18 9.30 8.16
CA SER A 6 0.63 10.35 8.99
C SER A 6 1.64 11.47 9.14
N GLU A 7 1.26 12.56 9.81
CA GLU A 7 2.15 13.68 10.10
C GLU A 7 3.34 13.29 10.99
N THR A 8 3.22 12.22 11.78
CA THR A 8 4.27 11.77 12.71
C THR A 8 5.20 10.72 12.11
N GLY A 9 4.80 10.06 11.02
CA GLY A 9 5.58 8.99 10.42
C GLY A 9 4.82 8.21 9.35
N TYR A 10 5.51 7.24 8.78
CA TYR A 10 4.95 6.31 7.80
C TYR A 10 5.45 4.90 8.07
N GLY A 11 4.67 3.90 7.67
CA GLY A 11 4.98 2.53 8.03
C GLY A 11 4.34 1.50 7.11
N VAL A 12 4.80 0.26 7.28
CA VAL A 12 4.37 -0.91 6.51
C VAL A 12 4.11 -2.08 7.47
N ALA A 13 3.06 -2.84 7.18
CA ALA A 13 2.74 -4.10 7.83
C ALA A 13 2.48 -5.18 6.76
N ALA A 14 3.24 -6.27 6.80
CA ALA A 14 3.07 -7.43 5.93
C ALA A 14 2.57 -8.63 6.74
N TYR A 15 1.58 -9.30 6.17
CA TYR A 15 0.94 -10.48 6.74
C TYR A 15 1.04 -11.61 5.73
N ALA A 16 1.32 -12.82 6.20
CA ALA A 16 1.29 -14.01 5.37
C ALA A 16 -0.02 -14.76 5.59
N ARG A 17 -0.68 -15.15 4.51
CA ARG A 17 -1.90 -15.97 4.57
C ARG A 17 -1.51 -17.44 4.59
N PHE A 18 -1.82 -18.15 5.67
CA PHE A 18 -1.74 -19.61 5.73
C PHE A 18 -3.13 -20.20 5.77
N VAL A 19 -3.43 -21.12 4.86
CA VAL A 19 -4.69 -21.88 4.86
C VAL A 19 -4.35 -23.32 5.18
N SER A 20 -4.87 -23.82 6.30
CA SER A 20 -4.74 -25.23 6.67
C SER A 20 -5.64 -26.12 5.82
N ASN A 21 -5.33 -27.41 5.76
CA ASN A 21 -6.16 -28.42 5.10
C ASN A 21 -7.59 -28.50 5.67
N ALA A 22 -7.80 -28.02 6.90
CA ALA A 22 -9.10 -27.94 7.56
C ALA A 22 -9.87 -26.64 7.22
N GLY A 23 -9.39 -25.83 6.26
CA GLY A 23 -10.01 -24.57 5.85
C GLY A 23 -9.80 -23.40 6.81
N ARG A 24 -9.08 -23.59 7.92
CA ARG A 24 -8.75 -22.49 8.84
C ARG A 24 -7.64 -21.64 8.23
N ALA A 25 -7.90 -20.34 8.09
CA ALA A 25 -6.94 -19.35 7.63
C ALA A 25 -6.36 -18.56 8.81
N THR A 26 -5.05 -18.32 8.79
CA THR A 26 -4.35 -17.47 9.77
C THR A 26 -3.47 -16.46 9.06
N PHE A 27 -3.39 -15.24 9.60
CA PHE A 27 -2.69 -14.12 8.98
C PHE A 27 -1.68 -13.48 9.94
N PRO A 28 -0.64 -14.21 10.37
CA PRO A 28 0.38 -13.63 11.25
C PRO A 28 1.14 -12.49 10.55
N LEU A 29 1.47 -11.47 11.33
CA LEU A 29 2.42 -10.43 10.95
C LEU A 29 3.80 -11.07 10.71
N ILE A 30 4.31 -10.94 9.50
CA ILE A 30 5.65 -11.42 9.12
C ILE A 30 6.66 -10.30 9.05
N PHE A 31 6.20 -9.06 8.85
CA PHE A 31 7.07 -7.89 8.83
C PHE A 31 6.29 -6.65 9.26
N GLY A 32 6.87 -5.87 10.16
CA GLY A 32 6.32 -4.59 10.57
C GLY A 32 7.44 -3.58 10.74
N LYS A 33 7.33 -2.41 10.12
CA LYS A 33 8.34 -1.35 10.26
C LYS A 33 7.74 0.03 10.14
N SER A 34 8.26 0.94 10.97
CA SER A 34 7.89 2.34 11.02
C SER A 34 9.10 3.22 10.74
N ARG A 35 8.86 4.41 10.19
CA ARG A 35 9.82 5.50 10.03
C ARG A 35 9.18 6.80 10.50
N VAL A 36 9.91 7.54 11.34
CA VAL A 36 9.49 8.86 11.82
C VAL A 36 9.50 9.86 10.66
N ALA A 37 8.51 10.76 10.63
CA ALA A 37 8.46 11.81 9.63
C ALA A 37 9.70 12.73 9.76
N PRO A 38 10.26 13.24 8.65
CA PRO A 38 11.36 14.19 8.71
C PRO A 38 11.00 15.44 9.52
N LEU A 39 11.97 16.00 10.24
CA LEU A 39 11.79 17.25 11.00
C LEU A 39 11.48 18.46 10.11
N LYS A 40 11.90 18.41 8.84
CA LYS A 40 11.50 19.41 7.84
C LYS A 40 10.04 19.14 7.45
N THR A 41 9.22 20.17 7.41
CA THR A 41 7.81 20.06 7.03
C THR A 41 7.68 19.41 5.65
N VAL A 42 7.10 18.20 5.62
CA VAL A 42 6.74 17.47 4.41
C VAL A 42 5.23 17.31 4.42
N THR A 43 4.59 17.46 3.26
CA THR A 43 3.14 17.30 3.14
C THR A 43 2.72 15.84 3.29
N VAL A 44 1.52 15.59 3.84
CA VAL A 44 0.97 14.23 3.98
C VAL A 44 0.97 13.46 2.65
N PRO A 45 0.55 14.03 1.49
CA PRO A 45 0.65 13.35 0.19
C PRO A 45 2.06 12.90 -0.22
N ARG A 46 3.12 13.56 0.27
CA ARG A 46 4.51 13.11 0.04
C ARG A 46 4.87 11.96 0.96
N LEU A 47 4.38 11.95 2.21
CA LEU A 47 4.57 10.85 3.14
C LEU A 47 3.79 9.60 2.71
N GLU A 48 2.58 9.74 2.18
CA GLU A 48 1.78 8.65 1.61
C GLU A 48 2.55 7.93 0.48
N ARG A 49 3.14 8.71 -0.43
CA ARG A 49 4.02 8.16 -1.48
C ARG A 49 5.28 7.51 -0.92
N ALA A 50 5.87 8.08 0.12
CA ALA A 50 7.02 7.47 0.80
C ALA A 50 6.66 6.15 1.48
N ALA A 51 5.44 6.02 2.03
CA ALA A 51 4.93 4.78 2.58
C ALA A 51 4.74 3.71 1.51
N ALA A 52 4.21 4.08 0.35
CA ALA A 52 4.05 3.18 -0.79
C ALA A 52 5.41 2.70 -1.32
N ALA A 53 6.37 3.62 -1.52
CA ALA A 53 7.74 3.30 -1.89
C ALA A 53 8.42 2.38 -0.86
N PHE A 54 8.17 2.61 0.42
CA PHE A 54 8.71 1.78 1.48
C PHE A 54 8.11 0.37 1.47
N ALA A 55 6.83 0.22 1.12
CA ALA A 55 6.20 -1.10 0.97
C ALA A 55 6.81 -1.91 -0.18
N ALA A 56 7.17 -1.26 -1.29
CA ALA A 56 7.86 -1.91 -2.40
C ALA A 56 9.25 -2.42 -1.99
N SER A 57 10.04 -1.63 -1.27
CA SER A 57 11.33 -2.11 -0.76
C SER A 57 11.17 -3.28 0.23
N VAL A 58 10.08 -3.32 0.99
CA VAL A 58 9.75 -4.44 1.88
C VAL A 58 9.34 -5.66 1.08
N TYR A 59 8.61 -5.50 -0.02
CA TYR A 59 8.28 -6.60 -0.93
C TYR A 59 9.53 -7.29 -1.44
N GLU A 60 10.48 -6.54 -2.00
CA GLU A 60 11.75 -7.09 -2.51
C GLU A 60 12.50 -7.84 -1.43
N LEU A 61 12.65 -7.21 -0.26
CA LEU A 61 13.26 -7.85 0.91
C LEU A 61 12.60 -9.19 1.26
N LEU A 62 11.27 -9.28 1.16
CA LEU A 62 10.52 -10.49 1.48
C LEU A 62 10.63 -11.55 0.37
N ILE A 63 10.56 -11.17 -0.90
CA ILE A 63 10.68 -12.10 -2.04
C ILE A 63 12.10 -12.65 -2.16
N GLU A 64 13.12 -11.79 -2.01
CA GLU A 64 14.53 -12.21 -2.01
C GLU A 64 14.88 -13.01 -0.75
N GLY A 65 14.36 -12.59 0.42
CA GLY A 65 14.66 -13.23 1.70
C GLY A 65 13.91 -14.55 1.93
N LEU A 66 12.77 -14.76 1.25
CA LEU A 66 11.94 -15.96 1.35
C LEU A 66 11.53 -16.46 -0.05
N PRO A 67 12.46 -17.05 -0.82
CA PRO A 67 12.15 -17.61 -2.14
C PRO A 67 11.05 -18.66 -2.06
N ASP A 68 10.15 -18.66 -3.05
CA ASP A 68 9.02 -19.60 -3.19
C ASP A 68 8.00 -19.62 -2.03
N PHE A 69 8.12 -18.71 -1.06
CA PHE A 69 7.23 -18.68 0.10
C PHE A 69 5.87 -18.05 -0.21
N PHE A 70 5.83 -17.10 -1.15
CA PHE A 70 4.64 -16.36 -1.51
C PHE A 70 4.18 -16.72 -2.93
N SER A 71 2.94 -17.19 -3.07
CA SER A 71 2.32 -17.39 -4.39
C SER A 71 1.76 -16.10 -4.99
N ALA A 72 1.42 -15.12 -4.14
CA ALA A 72 0.94 -13.81 -4.54
C ALA A 72 1.15 -12.80 -3.41
N VAL A 73 1.32 -11.53 -3.77
CA VAL A 73 1.36 -10.42 -2.81
C VAL A 73 0.38 -9.34 -3.23
N THR A 74 -0.44 -8.88 -2.29
CA THR A 74 -1.41 -7.79 -2.52
C THR A 74 -1.02 -6.57 -1.70
N PRO A 75 -0.67 -5.43 -2.33
CA PRO A 75 -0.51 -4.16 -1.63
C PRO A 75 -1.86 -3.49 -1.35
N TRP A 76 -1.97 -2.90 -0.17
CA TRP A 76 -3.14 -2.18 0.32
C TRP A 76 -2.75 -0.80 0.83
N THR A 77 -3.57 0.20 0.51
CA THR A 77 -3.43 1.57 1.01
C THR A 77 -4.81 2.21 1.18
N ASP A 78 -4.93 3.15 2.11
CA ASP A 78 -6.11 4.01 2.27
C ASP A 78 -5.92 5.40 1.62
N SER A 79 -4.74 5.67 1.08
CA SER A 79 -4.44 6.92 0.37
C SER A 79 -5.02 6.92 -1.05
N GLN A 80 -5.99 7.80 -1.30
CA GLN A 80 -6.48 8.08 -2.65
C GLN A 80 -5.38 8.63 -3.57
N THR A 81 -4.43 9.37 -2.99
CA THR A 81 -3.26 9.89 -3.71
C THR A 81 -2.45 8.73 -4.31
N VAL A 82 -2.10 7.73 -3.49
CA VAL A 82 -1.33 6.57 -3.94
C VAL A 82 -2.09 5.76 -4.99
N LEU A 83 -3.39 5.54 -4.78
CA LEU A 83 -4.24 4.82 -5.73
C LEU A 83 -4.33 5.54 -7.09
N HIS A 84 -4.57 6.86 -7.06
CA HIS A 84 -4.63 7.68 -8.27
C HIS A 84 -3.30 7.70 -9.04
N TYR A 85 -2.18 7.73 -8.32
CA TYR A 85 -0.87 7.63 -8.95
C TYR A 85 -0.61 6.22 -9.51
N SER A 86 -1.04 5.17 -8.82
CA SER A 86 -0.90 3.79 -9.29
C SER A 86 -1.74 3.50 -10.54
N SER A 87 -2.94 4.09 -10.65
CA SER A 87 -3.81 3.92 -11.81
C SER A 87 -3.36 4.74 -13.03
N ASN A 88 -2.62 5.83 -12.80
CA ASN A 88 -2.10 6.68 -13.86
C ASN A 88 -0.66 6.29 -14.19
N HIS A 89 -0.49 5.44 -15.22
CA HIS A 89 0.81 5.01 -15.78
C HIS A 89 1.68 6.15 -16.39
N SER A 90 1.57 7.39 -15.91
CA SER A 90 2.25 8.55 -16.47
C SER A 90 3.73 8.64 -16.05
N ALA A 91 4.61 8.94 -17.01
CA ALA A 91 6.06 9.09 -16.85
C ALA A 91 6.51 10.13 -15.77
N ARG A 92 5.60 10.96 -15.26
CA ARG A 92 5.85 11.89 -14.15
C ARG A 92 5.93 11.19 -12.79
N PHE A 93 5.29 10.03 -12.64
CA PHE A 93 5.40 9.19 -11.45
C PHE A 93 6.74 8.47 -11.41
N CYS A 94 7.26 8.06 -12.58
CA CYS A 94 8.64 7.63 -12.74
C CYS A 94 9.57 8.71 -12.19
N THR A 95 9.53 9.95 -12.69
CA THR A 95 10.51 10.99 -12.28
C THR A 95 10.56 11.37 -10.81
N PHE A 96 9.44 11.33 -10.06
CA PHE A 96 9.46 11.65 -8.63
C PHE A 96 10.01 10.50 -7.79
N LEU A 97 9.69 9.28 -8.19
CA LEU A 97 10.26 8.14 -7.53
C LEU A 97 11.71 7.90 -8.06
N ASP A 98 12.06 8.29 -9.32
CA ASP A 98 13.25 7.94 -10.17
C ASP A 98 14.57 8.10 -9.41
N ASN A 99 14.62 9.05 -8.48
CA ASN A 99 15.78 9.26 -7.62
C ASN A 99 16.06 8.10 -6.63
N ARG A 100 15.22 7.06 -6.58
CA ARG A 100 15.39 5.81 -5.79
C ARG A 100 14.79 4.55 -6.46
N LEU A 101 14.58 4.52 -7.78
CA LEU A 101 13.39 3.87 -8.40
C LEU A 101 13.55 2.73 -9.38
N ASP A 102 14.73 2.21 -9.66
CA ASP A 102 14.74 1.07 -10.58
C ASP A 102 13.91 -0.10 -9.99
N LEU A 103 13.82 -0.14 -8.65
CA LEU A 103 13.10 -1.11 -7.81
C LEU A 103 11.56 -0.95 -7.76
N ILE A 104 11.04 0.25 -7.43
CA ILE A 104 9.59 0.46 -7.25
C ILE A 104 8.86 0.53 -8.61
N GLN A 105 9.55 0.83 -9.73
CA GLN A 105 8.92 0.85 -11.05
C GLN A 105 8.49 -0.56 -11.45
N GLU A 106 9.32 -1.56 -11.17
CA GLU A 106 8.99 -2.98 -11.33
C GLU A 106 7.85 -3.40 -10.41
N TYR A 107 7.86 -3.00 -9.13
CA TYR A 107 6.80 -3.34 -8.18
C TYR A 107 5.43 -2.72 -8.51
N SER A 108 5.41 -1.43 -8.87
CA SER A 108 4.20 -0.68 -9.23
C SER A 108 3.61 -1.10 -10.57
N LEU A 109 4.42 -1.65 -11.49
CA LEU A 109 3.95 -2.20 -12.77
C LEU A 109 3.30 -3.59 -12.61
N HIS A 110 3.74 -4.39 -11.63
CA HIS A 110 3.26 -5.77 -11.44
C HIS A 110 2.12 -5.91 -10.41
N SER A 111 1.89 -4.89 -9.56
CA SER A 111 0.93 -5.00 -8.45
C SER A 111 -0.18 -3.96 -8.53
N GLU A 112 -1.42 -4.42 -8.71
CA GLU A 112 -2.62 -3.58 -8.55
C GLU A 112 -2.83 -3.25 -7.05
N TRP A 113 -2.57 -2.00 -6.68
CA TRP A 113 -2.83 -1.50 -5.33
C TRP A 113 -4.33 -1.53 -5.03
N LYS A 114 -4.69 -2.16 -3.91
CA LYS A 114 -6.08 -2.23 -3.45
C LYS A 114 -6.37 -1.18 -2.38
N GLN A 115 -7.60 -0.66 -2.42
CA GLN A 115 -8.06 0.28 -1.41
C GLN A 115 -8.51 -0.44 -0.13
N VAL A 116 -8.07 0.05 1.02
CA VAL A 116 -8.59 -0.32 2.34
C VAL A 116 -9.14 0.93 3.03
N LYS A 117 -10.16 0.79 3.88
CA LYS A 117 -10.60 1.92 4.72
C LYS A 117 -9.54 2.21 5.78
N SER A 118 -9.27 3.48 6.10
CA SER A 118 -8.31 3.86 7.15
C SER A 118 -8.58 3.16 8.49
N ALA A 119 -9.86 3.04 8.86
CA ALA A 119 -10.28 2.35 10.07
C ALA A 119 -9.96 0.85 10.09
N GLN A 120 -9.64 0.23 8.94
CA GLN A 120 -9.26 -1.18 8.80
C GLN A 120 -7.80 -1.35 8.37
N ASN A 121 -7.07 -0.26 8.08
CA ASN A 121 -5.65 -0.32 7.75
C ASN A 121 -4.83 -0.57 9.03
N PRO A 122 -4.14 -1.71 9.19
CA PRO A 122 -3.31 -1.97 10.37
C PRO A 122 -2.01 -1.14 10.37
N ALA A 123 -1.54 -0.67 9.20
CA ALA A 123 -0.32 0.14 9.11
C ALA A 123 -0.46 1.51 9.79
N VAL A 124 -1.69 1.92 10.14
CA VAL A 124 -1.98 3.09 10.99
C VAL A 124 -1.23 3.04 12.32
N LEU A 125 -1.04 1.85 12.89
CA LEU A 125 -0.27 1.68 14.13
C LEU A 125 1.22 1.93 13.90
N ALA A 126 1.74 1.54 12.74
CA ALA A 126 3.12 1.78 12.35
C ALA A 126 3.37 3.25 12.02
N SER A 127 2.47 3.93 11.32
CA SER A 127 2.65 5.32 10.92
C SER A 127 2.51 6.32 12.07
N ARG A 128 1.65 6.03 13.05
CA ARG A 128 1.31 6.96 14.16
C ARG A 128 2.05 6.72 15.46
N CYS A 129 2.84 5.64 15.57
CA CYS A 129 3.52 5.24 16.81
C CYS A 129 2.55 5.19 18.01
N ASN A 130 1.37 4.61 17.81
CA ASN A 130 0.32 4.55 18.84
C ASN A 130 0.76 3.72 20.05
N LYS A 131 0.61 4.28 21.26
CA LYS A 131 0.99 3.64 22.55
C LYS A 131 -0.08 2.72 23.14
N LYS A 132 -1.20 2.49 22.44
CA LYS A 132 -2.33 1.73 22.99
C LYS A 132 -2.14 0.24 22.72
N VAL A 133 -2.06 -0.54 23.81
CA VAL A 133 -1.88 -2.00 23.83
C VAL A 133 -3.08 -2.75 23.24
N ASP A 134 -4.27 -2.15 23.26
CA ASP A 134 -5.54 -2.77 22.88
C ASP A 134 -5.63 -3.14 21.38
N ASP A 135 -4.78 -2.53 20.54
CA ASP A 135 -4.71 -2.84 19.11
C ASP A 135 -3.71 -3.97 18.77
N SER A 136 -3.15 -4.67 19.78
CA SER A 136 -2.11 -5.69 19.56
C SER A 136 -2.61 -6.86 18.70
N ASN A 137 -3.84 -7.34 18.90
CA ASN A 137 -4.36 -8.45 18.10
C ASN A 137 -4.55 -8.05 16.63
N ARG A 138 -5.07 -6.85 16.38
CA ARG A 138 -5.21 -6.31 15.02
C ARG A 138 -3.84 -6.08 14.36
N TRP A 139 -2.85 -5.66 15.13
CA TRP A 139 -1.47 -5.56 14.64
C TRP A 139 -0.87 -6.93 14.30
N MET A 140 -1.06 -7.92 15.16
CA MET A 140 -0.43 -9.24 15.02
C MET A 140 -1.12 -10.14 13.99
N TYR A 141 -2.43 -9.99 13.81
CA TYR A 141 -3.23 -10.87 12.95
C TYR A 141 -3.93 -10.15 11.79
N GLY A 142 -3.72 -8.84 11.67
CA GLY A 142 -4.33 -8.02 10.62
C GLY A 142 -5.83 -7.75 10.84
N PRO A 143 -6.48 -7.08 9.89
CA PRO A 143 -7.91 -6.77 9.97
C PRO A 143 -8.80 -8.00 9.71
N GLU A 144 -10.01 -8.00 10.25
CA GLU A 144 -10.91 -9.17 10.14
C GLU A 144 -11.23 -9.57 8.70
N PHE A 145 -11.36 -8.61 7.78
CA PHE A 145 -11.76 -8.88 6.40
C PHE A 145 -10.74 -9.71 5.61
N ILE A 146 -9.46 -9.71 6.01
CA ILE A 146 -8.50 -10.60 5.35
C ILE A 146 -8.62 -12.04 5.84
N ASN A 147 -9.21 -12.27 7.02
CA ASN A 147 -9.41 -13.62 7.57
C ASN A 147 -10.51 -14.43 6.85
N GLU A 148 -11.24 -13.80 5.94
CA GLU A 148 -12.27 -14.45 5.15
C GLU A 148 -11.67 -15.40 4.08
N PRO A 149 -12.40 -16.46 3.70
CA PRO A 149 -11.93 -17.44 2.70
C PRO A 149 -11.66 -16.80 1.33
N GLU A 150 -12.42 -15.75 0.99
CA GLU A 150 -12.15 -14.86 -0.13
C GLU A 150 -11.81 -13.48 0.41
N ILE A 151 -10.73 -12.89 -0.09
CA ILE A 151 -10.39 -11.51 0.25
C ILE A 151 -11.36 -10.62 -0.51
N PRO A 152 -12.28 -9.90 0.15
CA PRO A 152 -13.24 -9.06 -0.55
C PRO A 152 -12.49 -8.02 -1.38
N VAL A 153 -12.82 -7.92 -2.67
CA VAL A 153 -12.39 -6.79 -3.50
C VAL A 153 -13.19 -5.59 -3.02
N ILE A 154 -12.62 -4.81 -2.08
CA ILE A 154 -13.37 -3.75 -1.39
C ILE A 154 -13.82 -2.64 -2.35
N PHE A 155 -13.18 -2.49 -3.52
CA PHE A 155 -13.68 -1.73 -4.67
C PHE A 155 -13.11 -2.27 -5.99
N ASP A 156 -13.97 -2.68 -6.93
CA ASP A 156 -13.62 -2.88 -8.34
C ASP A 156 -13.73 -1.51 -9.01
N ILE A 157 -12.59 -0.86 -9.30
CA ILE A 157 -12.63 0.45 -9.93
C ILE A 157 -12.91 0.27 -11.43
N ARG A 158 -14.17 0.05 -11.78
CA ARG A 158 -14.66 0.34 -13.13
C ARG A 158 -14.70 1.85 -13.29
N PHE A 159 -13.60 2.43 -13.77
CA PHE A 159 -13.60 3.82 -14.19
C PHE A 159 -14.50 3.96 -15.44
N ASP A 160 -15.64 4.63 -15.25
CA ASP A 160 -16.52 5.11 -16.33
C ASP A 160 -15.70 6.00 -17.27
N THR A 161 -15.59 5.61 -18.54
CA THR A 161 -14.79 6.27 -19.59
C THR A 161 -15.33 7.65 -20.03
N ARG A 162 -16.13 8.33 -19.20
CA ARG A 162 -16.83 9.57 -19.58
C ARG A 162 -16.06 10.88 -19.39
N TYR A 163 -14.74 10.83 -19.17
CA TYR A 163 -13.87 12.02 -19.19
C TYR A 163 -12.75 11.94 -20.25
N ARG A 164 -13.03 11.35 -21.41
CA ARG A 164 -12.34 11.67 -22.67
C ARG A 164 -13.28 12.51 -23.54
N GLY A 165 -13.20 13.82 -23.43
CA GLY A 165 -13.99 14.71 -24.28
C GLY A 165 -14.06 16.15 -23.80
N ALA A 166 -12.91 16.81 -23.66
CA ALA A 166 -12.85 18.28 -23.61
C ALA A 166 -11.43 18.80 -23.93
N GLU A 167 -10.79 18.26 -24.98
CA GLU A 167 -9.72 18.99 -25.66
C GLU A 167 -9.97 18.81 -27.16
N ASN A 168 -10.57 19.82 -27.78
CA ASN A 168 -10.33 20.20 -29.15
C ASN A 168 -10.68 21.69 -29.31
N ASP A 169 -9.77 22.38 -29.98
CA ASP A 169 -9.91 23.64 -30.70
C ASP A 169 -10.03 24.95 -29.90
N SER A 170 -8.88 25.61 -29.73
CA SER A 170 -8.73 26.99 -30.22
C SER A 170 -7.28 27.30 -30.57
N SER A 171 -6.96 27.07 -31.84
CA SER A 171 -5.91 27.81 -32.56
C SER A 171 -6.28 29.29 -32.59
N ASN A 172 -5.46 30.17 -32.02
CA ASN A 172 -5.05 31.46 -32.64
C ASN A 172 -4.26 32.34 -31.65
N CYS A 173 -3.12 32.82 -32.17
CA CYS A 173 -2.21 33.87 -31.68
C CYS A 173 -1.23 33.50 -30.57
#